data_AF-X1NGP1-F1
#
_entry.id   AF-X1NGP1-F1
#
_cell.length_a   1.000
_cell.length_b   1.000
_cell.length_c   1.000
_cell.angle_alpha   90.00
_cell.angle_beta   90.00
_cell.angle_gamma   90.00
#
_symmetry.space_group_name_H-M   'P 1'
#
loop_
_entity.id
_entity.type
_entity.pdbx_description
1 polymer ?
#
loop_
_entity_poly.entity_id
_entity_poly.type
_entity_poly.pdbx_seq_one_letter_code
_entity_poly.pdbx_strand_id
1 'polypeptide(L)'
;TNTGDLVKAYDYLNMKLYLDGSAEAGETPNYQLLTLQNGEATFNIQDIAGIEGTWTQTSQSDFQGGTLNQVDATTSPGDVILDTFTDNVTDSFNDENLIFSKTNLVVDGSQVKLTAGGAGATETLRPNAAGDEADILEHIPTGGEHWDKVDDETPHDDDATYLRTNTFEWQEDLYNMPDHSTGSGSINYVRVYAVAKSITAG
;
A
#
# COMPACT_ATOMS: atom_id res chain seq x y z
N THR A 1 65.60 54.36 10.07
CA THR A 1 64.78 53.47 10.91
C THR A 1 63.61 52.98 10.07
N ASN A 2 63.37 51.67 10.04
CA ASN A 2 62.34 51.02 9.21
C ASN A 2 60.88 51.39 9.63
N THR A 3 60.71 52.31 10.58
CA THR A 3 59.43 52.69 11.21
C THR A 3 58.27 52.88 10.22
N GLY A 4 58.50 53.41 9.01
CA GLY A 4 57.46 53.54 7.98
C GLY A 4 57.02 52.22 7.31
N ASP A 5 57.93 51.26 7.15
CA ASP A 5 57.64 49.93 6.61
C ASP A 5 57.05 49.01 7.68
N LEU A 6 57.51 49.14 8.93
CA LEU A 6 56.94 48.47 10.11
C LEU A 6 55.47 48.89 10.32
N VAL A 7 55.14 50.18 10.24
CA VAL A 7 53.75 50.67 10.38
C VAL A 7 52.85 50.09 9.29
N LYS A 8 53.31 50.04 8.03
CA LYS A 8 52.54 49.42 6.93
C LYS A 8 52.34 47.92 7.08
N ALA A 9 53.28 47.22 7.73
CA ALA A 9 53.15 45.80 8.05
C ALA A 9 52.14 45.51 9.17
N TYR A 10 51.84 46.50 10.03
CA TYR A 10 50.80 46.40 11.06
C TYR A 10 49.41 46.79 10.57
N ASP A 11 49.29 47.55 9.47
CA ASP A 11 47.99 47.98 8.93
C ASP A 11 47.25 46.87 8.19
N TYR A 12 47.94 45.83 7.70
CA TYR A 12 47.34 44.77 6.89
C TYR A 12 47.87 43.38 7.26
N LEU A 13 47.03 42.58 7.91
CA LEU A 13 47.25 41.14 8.09
C LEU A 13 46.62 40.39 6.90
N ASN A 14 47.44 39.68 6.11
CA ASN A 14 46.96 38.81 5.04
C ASN A 14 47.08 37.35 5.49
N MET A 15 45.94 36.66 5.62
CA MET A 15 45.88 35.25 5.99
C MET A 15 45.16 34.46 4.91
N LYS A 16 45.64 33.25 4.65
CA LYS A 16 44.91 32.24 3.88
C LYS A 16 44.31 31.23 4.85
N LEU A 17 43.00 31.10 4.85
CA LEU A 17 42.30 30.06 5.58
C LEU A 17 41.87 28.98 4.58
N TYR A 18 42.12 27.72 4.93
CA TYR A 18 41.73 26.56 4.13
C TYR A 18 40.72 25.73 4.92
N LEU A 19 39.74 25.17 4.21
CA LEU A 19 38.79 24.24 4.80
C LEU A 19 39.47 22.89 5.03
N ASP A 20 39.17 22.23 6.15
CA ASP A 20 39.69 20.89 6.43
C ASP A 20 39.31 19.92 5.31
N GLY A 21 40.29 19.14 4.83
CA GLY A 21 40.14 18.22 3.70
C GLY A 21 40.18 18.86 2.30
N SER A 22 40.38 20.18 2.15
CA SER A 22 40.60 20.78 0.83
C SER A 22 41.97 20.37 0.25
N ALA A 23 42.11 20.39 -1.07
CA ALA A 23 43.38 20.06 -1.73
C ALA A 23 44.52 20.98 -1.25
N GLU A 24 44.20 22.25 -1.03
CA GLU A 24 45.10 23.29 -0.56
C GLU A 24 45.47 23.15 0.93
N ALA A 25 44.67 22.46 1.73
CA ALA A 25 44.97 22.16 3.14
C ALA A 25 46.09 21.10 3.29
N GLY A 26 46.38 20.33 2.23
CA GLY A 26 47.47 19.36 2.20
C GLY A 26 48.85 19.95 1.87
N GLU A 27 48.91 21.21 1.45
CA GLU A 27 50.17 21.89 1.13
C GLU A 27 50.91 22.31 2.41
N THR A 28 52.24 22.38 2.37
CA THR A 28 53.02 22.94 3.50
C THR A 28 52.98 24.47 3.44
N PRO A 29 52.33 25.16 4.40
CA PRO A 29 52.25 26.61 4.34
C PRO A 29 53.61 27.25 4.65
N ASN A 30 53.99 28.25 3.86
CA ASN A 30 55.09 29.15 4.23
C ASN A 30 54.54 30.13 5.28
N TYR A 31 54.84 29.89 6.56
CA TYR A 31 54.34 30.70 7.67
C TYR A 31 55.41 31.65 8.22
N GLN A 32 54.97 32.79 8.76
CA GLN A 32 55.76 33.64 9.64
C GLN A 32 55.14 33.60 11.04
N LEU A 33 55.98 33.55 12.07
CA LEU A 33 55.51 33.51 13.45
C LEU A 33 55.03 34.91 13.87
N LEU A 34 53.74 35.05 14.12
CA LEU A 34 53.16 36.24 14.75
C LEU A 34 53.05 36.01 16.26
N THR A 35 53.82 36.74 17.06
CA THR A 35 53.73 36.70 18.52
C THR A 35 52.95 37.91 19.03
N LEU A 36 51.79 37.68 19.64
CA LEU A 36 50.97 38.74 20.24
C LEU A 36 51.27 38.81 21.74
N GLN A 37 51.74 39.97 22.23
CA GLN A 37 52.20 40.12 23.62
C GLN A 37 51.08 40.01 24.68
N ASN A 38 49.82 40.14 24.27
CA ASN A 38 48.65 40.07 25.17
C ASN A 38 47.78 38.82 24.99
N GLY A 39 48.28 37.80 24.27
CA GLY A 39 47.83 36.41 24.46
C GLY A 39 46.47 35.99 23.88
N GLU A 40 45.68 36.87 23.26
CA GLU A 40 44.38 36.49 22.69
C GLU A 40 44.10 37.19 21.36
N ALA A 41 43.67 36.41 20.36
CA ALA A 41 43.13 36.89 19.09
C ALA A 41 41.82 36.16 18.81
N THR A 42 40.75 36.92 18.58
CA THR A 42 39.43 36.38 18.24
C THR A 42 39.16 36.62 16.76
N PHE A 43 38.83 35.57 16.01
CA PHE A 43 38.38 35.65 14.63
C PHE A 43 36.89 35.36 14.59
N ASN A 44 36.07 36.37 14.28
CA ASN A 44 34.65 36.20 14.04
C ASN A 44 34.43 36.08 12.53
N ILE A 45 34.12 34.88 12.06
CA ILE A 45 33.69 34.67 10.67
C ILE A 45 32.19 34.95 10.62
N GLN A 46 31.80 36.10 10.10
CA GLN A 46 30.39 36.43 9.86
C GLN A 46 29.97 35.86 8.49
N ASP A 47 28.74 35.38 8.40
CA ASP A 47 28.08 34.95 7.15
C ASP A 47 28.68 33.72 6.43
N ILE A 48 28.94 32.61 7.13
CA ILE A 48 29.06 31.29 6.46
C ILE A 48 27.65 30.86 6.03
N ALA A 49 27.22 31.27 4.84
CA ALA A 49 26.02 30.77 4.19
C ALA A 49 26.42 29.68 3.18
N GLY A 50 26.00 28.44 3.43
CA GLY A 50 26.06 27.34 2.46
C GLY A 50 27.38 26.58 2.41
N ILE A 51 27.47 25.49 3.18
CA ILE A 51 28.40 24.41 2.87
C ILE A 51 27.68 23.54 1.83
N GLU A 52 28.09 23.61 0.56
CA GLU A 52 27.59 22.69 -0.47
C GLU A 52 28.33 21.34 -0.36
N GLY A 53 27.58 20.29 -0.09
CA GLY A 53 28.02 18.90 -0.07
C GLY A 53 26.81 17.97 -0.23
N THR A 54 27.04 16.72 -0.61
CA THR A 54 25.97 15.71 -0.69
C THR A 54 25.52 15.38 0.73
N TRP A 55 24.39 15.92 1.14
CA TRP A 55 23.82 15.70 2.46
C TRP A 55 22.89 14.48 2.43
N THR A 56 23.22 13.46 3.22
CA THR A 56 22.40 12.25 3.34
C THR A 56 21.69 12.30 4.69
N GLN A 57 20.36 12.53 4.67
CA GLN A 57 19.54 12.52 5.88
C GLN A 57 19.37 11.10 6.41
N THR A 58 19.98 10.78 7.55
CA THR A 58 19.85 9.45 8.17
C THR A 58 19.61 9.50 9.68
N SER A 59 19.60 10.70 10.27
CA SER A 59 19.38 10.91 11.69
C SER A 59 18.17 11.82 11.96
N GLN A 60 17.58 11.70 13.16
CA GLN A 60 16.44 12.52 13.57
C GLN A 60 16.71 14.04 13.48
N SER A 61 17.94 14.48 13.80
CA SER A 61 18.35 15.87 13.65
C SER A 61 18.36 16.35 12.20
N ASP A 62 18.60 15.45 11.25
CA ASP A 62 18.62 15.79 9.82
C ASP A 62 17.20 16.10 9.30
N PHE A 63 16.16 15.43 9.81
CA PHE A 63 14.76 15.71 9.47
C PHE A 63 14.23 16.99 10.13
N GLN A 64 14.85 17.44 11.21
CA GLN A 64 14.47 18.67 11.93
C GLN A 64 15.06 19.94 11.28
N GLY A 65 16.14 19.82 10.50
CA GLY A 65 16.80 20.93 9.82
C GLY A 65 16.15 21.38 8.51
N GLY A 66 15.25 20.56 7.94
CA GLY A 66 14.46 20.90 6.75
C GLY A 66 12.99 21.16 7.11
N THR A 67 12.35 22.13 6.45
CA THR A 67 10.92 22.39 6.65
C THR A 67 10.10 21.32 5.93
N LEU A 68 9.92 20.15 6.56
CA LEU A 68 8.88 19.20 6.17
C LEU A 68 7.54 19.78 6.64
N ASN A 69 6.82 20.41 5.70
CA ASN A 69 5.49 20.92 5.98
C ASN A 69 4.50 19.74 6.06
N GLN A 70 3.59 19.78 7.03
CA GLN A 70 2.51 18.79 7.23
C GLN A 70 2.96 17.38 7.67
N VAL A 71 4.08 17.27 8.39
CA VAL A 71 4.48 16.02 9.04
C VAL A 71 4.78 16.28 10.52
N ASP A 72 4.04 15.66 11.43
CA ASP A 72 4.33 15.73 12.87
C ASP A 72 5.48 14.79 13.22
N ALA A 73 6.70 15.31 13.09
CA ALA A 73 7.92 14.63 13.51
C ALA A 73 8.22 14.83 15.02
N THR A 74 7.37 15.52 15.78
CA THR A 74 7.60 15.87 17.18
C THR A 74 6.97 14.89 18.16
N THR A 75 5.81 14.31 17.83
CA THR A 75 5.09 13.39 18.72
C THR A 75 5.39 11.90 18.47
N SER A 76 6.02 11.56 17.34
CA SER A 76 6.30 10.17 16.93
C SER A 76 7.78 9.93 16.61
N PRO A 77 8.66 9.77 17.62
CA PRO A 77 10.05 9.42 17.38
C PRO A 77 10.15 7.92 16.99
N GLY A 78 10.18 7.64 15.69
CA GLY A 78 10.45 6.30 15.15
C GLY A 78 9.83 6.07 13.78
N ASP A 79 8.53 6.37 13.66
CA ASP A 79 7.76 6.22 12.42
C ASP A 79 7.18 7.57 12.00
N VAL A 80 7.24 7.87 10.70
CA VAL A 80 6.48 8.99 10.12
C VAL A 80 5.01 8.60 10.13
N ILE A 81 4.31 8.96 11.20
CA ILE A 81 2.85 8.85 11.24
C ILE A 81 2.31 9.97 10.35
N LEU A 82 1.60 9.60 9.27
CA LEU A 82 0.76 10.53 8.52
C LEU A 82 -0.35 10.96 9.48
N ASP A 83 -0.13 12.09 10.15
CA ASP A 83 -1.04 12.63 11.14
C ASP A 83 -2.40 12.89 10.49
N THR A 84 -3.45 12.40 11.14
CA THR A 84 -4.82 12.72 10.76
C THR A 84 -5.10 14.13 11.25
N PHE A 85 -4.84 15.13 10.39
CA PHE A 85 -5.16 16.52 10.70
C PHE A 85 -6.62 16.67 11.17
N THR A 86 -6.84 17.50 12.18
CA THR A 86 -8.19 17.92 12.60
C THR A 86 -8.87 18.81 11.56
N ASP A 87 -8.09 19.46 10.70
CA ASP A 87 -8.58 20.17 9.51
C ASP A 87 -8.59 19.20 8.33
N ASN A 88 -9.61 18.35 8.29
CA ASN A 88 -9.94 17.64 7.07
C ASN A 88 -10.22 18.68 5.99
N VAL A 89 -9.44 18.69 4.90
CA VAL A 89 -9.96 19.15 3.61
C VAL A 89 -11.04 18.15 3.24
N THR A 90 -12.28 18.44 3.63
CA THR A 90 -13.42 17.58 3.31
C THR A 90 -13.72 17.75 1.82
N ASP A 91 -13.10 16.93 0.98
CA ASP A 91 -13.85 16.38 -0.14
C ASP A 91 -15.06 15.67 0.47
N SER A 92 -16.23 15.75 -0.16
CA SER A 92 -17.35 14.93 0.31
C SER A 92 -16.98 13.50 -0.02
N PHE A 93 -16.30 12.83 0.90
CA PHE A 93 -15.67 11.51 0.79
C PHE A 93 -16.56 10.40 0.21
N ASN A 94 -17.83 10.66 -0.09
CA ASN A 94 -18.73 9.76 -0.82
C ASN A 94 -18.57 9.87 -2.35
N ASP A 95 -17.85 10.86 -2.87
CA ASP A 95 -17.54 10.96 -4.29
C ASP A 95 -16.38 10.04 -4.65
N GLU A 96 -16.71 8.94 -5.34
CA GLU A 96 -15.74 7.92 -5.73
C GLU A 96 -15.16 8.15 -7.14
N ASN A 97 -15.55 9.23 -7.84
CA ASN A 97 -15.23 9.44 -9.26
C ASN A 97 -13.74 9.59 -9.55
N LEU A 98 -12.94 9.89 -8.53
CA LEU A 98 -11.48 10.01 -8.64
C LEU A 98 -10.74 8.71 -8.28
N ILE A 99 -11.45 7.68 -7.85
CA ILE A 99 -10.85 6.40 -7.48
C ILE A 99 -10.81 5.48 -8.70
N PHE A 100 -9.64 5.40 -9.32
CA PHE A 100 -9.42 4.56 -10.51
C PHE A 100 -9.61 3.05 -10.23
N SER A 101 -9.31 2.57 -9.02
CA SER A 101 -9.48 1.17 -8.60
C SER A 101 -9.64 1.04 -7.08
N LYS A 102 -10.46 0.06 -6.63
CA LYS A 102 -10.87 -0.13 -5.23
C LYS A 102 -10.60 -1.50 -4.63
N THR A 103 -9.74 -2.31 -5.24
CA THR A 103 -9.52 -3.71 -4.82
C THR A 103 -9.21 -3.88 -3.33
N ASN A 104 -8.63 -2.87 -2.67
CA ASN A 104 -8.36 -2.86 -1.22
C ASN A 104 -8.82 -1.56 -0.52
N LEU A 105 -9.74 -0.81 -1.14
CA LEU A 105 -10.20 0.49 -0.62
C LEU A 105 -11.70 0.44 -0.35
N VAL A 106 -12.08 0.73 0.90
CA VAL A 106 -13.47 0.95 1.29
C VAL A 106 -13.65 2.43 1.60
N VAL A 107 -14.75 2.99 1.12
CA VAL A 107 -15.15 4.37 1.39
C VAL A 107 -16.42 4.32 2.21
N ASP A 108 -16.33 4.67 3.50
CA ASP A 108 -17.48 4.64 4.42
C ASP A 108 -17.28 5.63 5.56
N GLY A 109 -18.38 6.24 6.02
CA GLY A 109 -18.36 7.17 7.16
C GLY A 109 -17.40 8.35 6.99
N SER A 110 -17.31 8.89 5.77
CA SER A 110 -16.37 9.96 5.41
C SER A 110 -14.87 9.59 5.52
N GLN A 111 -14.53 8.31 5.33
CA GLN A 111 -13.15 7.84 5.39
C GLN A 111 -12.85 6.84 4.27
N VAL A 112 -11.62 6.92 3.73
CA VAL A 112 -11.03 5.87 2.87
C VAL A 112 -10.22 4.94 3.76
N LYS A 113 -10.57 3.66 3.78
CA LYS A 113 -9.92 2.62 4.58
C LYS A 113 -9.22 1.62 3.67
N LEU A 114 -7.95 1.33 3.97
CA LEU A 114 -7.26 0.16 3.44
C LEU A 114 -7.81 -1.07 4.17
N THR A 115 -8.41 -1.99 3.43
CA THR A 115 -8.90 -3.25 3.99
C THR A 115 -7.89 -4.35 3.66
N ALA A 116 -7.30 -4.95 4.70
CA ALA A 116 -6.26 -5.98 4.58
C ALA A 116 -6.80 -7.35 4.12
N GLY A 117 -8.11 -7.47 3.92
CA GLY A 117 -8.72 -8.61 3.27
C GLY A 117 -9.65 -8.04 2.21
N GLY A 118 -9.40 -8.39 0.95
CA GLY A 118 -10.38 -8.19 -0.10
C GLY A 118 -11.73 -8.66 0.42
N ALA A 119 -12.78 -7.85 0.20
CA ALA A 119 -14.13 -8.18 0.66
C ALA A 119 -14.42 -9.64 0.30
N GLY A 120 -14.87 -10.42 1.30
CA GLY A 120 -15.19 -11.83 1.08
C GLY A 120 -16.14 -11.96 -0.12
N ALA A 121 -15.67 -12.61 -1.17
CA ALA A 121 -16.47 -12.83 -2.38
C ALA A 121 -17.13 -14.21 -2.29
N THR A 122 -18.33 -14.32 -2.83
CA THR A 122 -19.01 -15.61 -3.05
C THR A 122 -18.80 -15.99 -4.51
N GLU A 123 -18.20 -17.15 -4.77
CA GLU A 123 -18.18 -17.78 -6.09
C GLU A 123 -19.30 -18.83 -6.13
N THR A 124 -20.15 -18.77 -7.16
CA THR A 124 -21.22 -19.74 -7.39
C THR A 124 -20.81 -20.63 -8.57
N LEU A 125 -20.52 -21.90 -8.28
CA LEU A 125 -20.24 -22.90 -9.30
C LEU A 125 -21.53 -23.64 -9.68
N ARG A 126 -21.69 -23.90 -10.97
CA ARG A 126 -22.89 -24.48 -11.59
C ARG A 126 -22.52 -25.69 -12.45
N PRO A 127 -23.28 -26.80 -12.41
CA PRO A 127 -23.08 -27.90 -13.35
C PRO A 127 -23.02 -27.39 -14.79
N ASN A 128 -22.09 -27.91 -15.59
CA ASN A 128 -21.93 -27.47 -16.98
C ASN A 128 -21.79 -28.61 -18.00
N ALA A 129 -21.76 -29.85 -17.52
CA ALA A 129 -21.81 -31.06 -18.31
C ALA A 129 -22.18 -32.26 -17.42
N ALA A 130 -22.46 -33.41 -18.04
CA ALA A 130 -22.58 -34.67 -17.34
C ALA A 130 -21.26 -35.01 -16.63
N GLY A 131 -21.34 -35.51 -15.40
CA GLY A 131 -20.21 -36.11 -14.70
C GLY A 131 -20.06 -37.59 -15.07
N ASP A 132 -19.42 -38.35 -14.18
CA ASP A 132 -19.09 -39.76 -14.42
C ASP A 132 -20.30 -40.70 -14.30
N GLU A 133 -21.37 -40.27 -13.62
CA GLU A 133 -22.57 -41.06 -13.33
C GLU A 133 -23.83 -40.25 -13.63
N ALA A 134 -24.81 -40.89 -14.25
CA ALA A 134 -26.12 -40.31 -14.60
C ALA A 134 -27.20 -41.40 -14.47
N ASP A 135 -27.30 -41.99 -13.27
CA ASP A 135 -28.05 -43.22 -13.02
C ASP A 135 -29.50 -42.99 -12.59
N ILE A 136 -29.91 -41.73 -12.33
CA ILE A 136 -31.32 -41.42 -12.05
C ILE A 136 -32.18 -41.71 -13.29
N LEU A 137 -33.14 -42.63 -13.15
CA LEU A 137 -33.81 -43.24 -14.31
C LEU A 137 -34.67 -42.27 -15.15
N GLU A 138 -35.25 -41.25 -14.55
CA GLU A 138 -36.19 -40.36 -15.23
C GLU A 138 -35.81 -38.89 -15.03
N HIS A 139 -35.89 -38.12 -16.11
CA HIS A 139 -35.75 -36.67 -16.09
C HIS A 139 -36.84 -36.02 -16.94
N ILE A 140 -37.27 -34.83 -16.54
CA ILE A 140 -38.35 -34.06 -17.17
C ILE A 140 -37.81 -32.69 -17.58
N PRO A 141 -38.10 -32.20 -18.80
CA PRO A 141 -38.69 -32.93 -19.92
C PRO A 141 -37.76 -34.05 -20.43
N THR A 142 -38.32 -35.01 -21.17
CA THR A 142 -37.54 -36.06 -21.84
C THR A 142 -36.66 -35.46 -22.94
N GLY A 143 -35.41 -35.94 -23.04
CA GLY A 143 -34.37 -35.38 -23.91
C GLY A 143 -33.45 -34.38 -23.19
N GLY A 144 -32.21 -34.24 -23.67
CA GLY A 144 -31.15 -33.52 -22.97
C GLY A 144 -30.37 -34.43 -22.01
N GLU A 145 -29.63 -33.82 -21.08
CA GLU A 145 -28.72 -34.49 -20.14
C GLU A 145 -29.06 -34.10 -18.71
N HIS A 146 -28.83 -34.94 -17.70
CA HIS A 146 -29.31 -34.63 -16.32
C HIS A 146 -28.83 -33.27 -15.78
N TRP A 147 -27.63 -32.83 -16.16
CA TRP A 147 -27.06 -31.55 -15.72
C TRP A 147 -27.86 -30.33 -16.22
N ASP A 148 -28.56 -30.44 -17.35
CA ASP A 148 -29.40 -29.38 -17.90
C ASP A 148 -30.80 -29.33 -17.26
N LYS A 149 -31.07 -30.25 -16.31
CA LYS A 149 -32.31 -30.35 -15.52
C LYS A 149 -32.13 -29.93 -14.06
N VAL A 150 -30.94 -29.45 -13.70
CA VAL A 150 -30.68 -28.90 -12.38
C VAL A 150 -31.26 -27.49 -12.33
N ASP A 151 -32.13 -27.21 -11.35
CA ASP A 151 -32.71 -25.89 -11.14
C ASP A 151 -31.69 -24.92 -10.50
N ASP A 152 -30.70 -24.55 -11.31
CA ASP A 152 -29.62 -23.64 -10.91
C ASP A 152 -29.77 -22.24 -11.51
N GLU A 153 -30.62 -22.02 -12.51
CA GLU A 153 -30.84 -20.69 -13.07
C GLU A 153 -31.51 -19.72 -12.08
N THR A 154 -31.39 -18.41 -12.35
CA THR A 154 -32.11 -17.38 -11.60
C THR A 154 -32.79 -16.44 -12.59
N PRO A 155 -34.13 -16.36 -12.61
CA PRO A 155 -35.08 -17.02 -11.71
C PRO A 155 -35.13 -18.55 -11.91
N HIS A 156 -35.53 -19.25 -10.84
CA HIS A 156 -35.80 -20.69 -10.85
C HIS A 156 -36.99 -21.03 -11.76
N ASP A 157 -36.99 -22.24 -12.31
CA ASP A 157 -38.04 -22.72 -13.23
C ASP A 157 -39.15 -23.54 -12.53
N ASP A 158 -39.17 -23.51 -11.20
CA ASP A 158 -40.07 -24.24 -10.30
C ASP A 158 -39.97 -25.77 -10.48
N ASP A 159 -40.92 -26.36 -11.22
CA ASP A 159 -41.04 -27.81 -11.45
C ASP A 159 -40.95 -28.14 -12.96
N ALA A 160 -40.47 -27.19 -13.78
CA ALA A 160 -40.42 -27.36 -15.23
C ALA A 160 -39.32 -28.35 -15.65
N THR A 161 -38.16 -28.30 -14.98
CA THR A 161 -37.09 -29.27 -15.15
C THR A 161 -36.72 -29.95 -13.84
N TYR A 162 -36.62 -31.28 -13.84
CA TYR A 162 -36.21 -32.03 -12.65
C TYR A 162 -35.88 -33.48 -12.97
N LEU A 163 -35.11 -34.07 -12.07
CA LEU A 163 -34.81 -35.49 -12.01
C LEU A 163 -35.77 -36.20 -11.05
N ARG A 164 -36.17 -37.43 -11.37
CA ARG A 164 -37.03 -38.22 -10.51
C ARG A 164 -36.73 -39.70 -10.61
N THR A 165 -37.05 -40.41 -9.54
CA THR A 165 -37.09 -41.86 -9.51
C THR A 165 -38.39 -42.32 -8.91
N ASN A 166 -38.92 -43.43 -9.42
CA ASN A 166 -40.08 -44.13 -8.87
C ASN A 166 -39.68 -45.42 -8.15
N THR A 167 -38.37 -45.65 -8.01
CA THR A 167 -37.81 -46.83 -7.35
C THR A 167 -37.38 -46.50 -5.93
N PHE A 168 -37.26 -47.53 -5.10
CA PHE A 168 -36.64 -47.43 -3.77
C PHE A 168 -35.16 -47.85 -3.80
N GLU A 169 -34.61 -48.11 -4.98
CA GLU A 169 -33.21 -48.47 -5.13
C GLU A 169 -32.34 -47.21 -5.07
N TRP A 170 -31.10 -47.39 -4.64
CA TRP A 170 -30.13 -46.29 -4.62
C TRP A 170 -29.85 -45.83 -6.05
N GLN A 171 -29.89 -44.52 -6.26
CA GLN A 171 -29.54 -43.86 -7.51
C GLN A 171 -28.80 -42.58 -7.17
N GLU A 172 -27.80 -42.26 -7.98
CA GLU A 172 -27.01 -41.04 -7.84
C GLU A 172 -26.63 -40.52 -9.22
N ASP A 173 -26.35 -39.23 -9.27
CA ASP A 173 -25.79 -38.57 -10.44
C ASP A 173 -24.57 -37.77 -9.99
N LEU A 174 -23.56 -37.74 -10.85
CA LEU A 174 -22.41 -36.89 -10.72
C LEU A 174 -22.43 -35.83 -11.81
N TYR A 175 -22.02 -34.62 -11.46
CA TYR A 175 -22.03 -33.47 -12.35
C TYR A 175 -20.62 -32.93 -12.54
N ASN A 176 -20.28 -32.59 -13.79
CA ASN A 176 -19.06 -31.84 -14.02
C ASN A 176 -19.24 -30.40 -13.53
N MET A 177 -18.25 -29.90 -12.79
CA MET A 177 -18.21 -28.53 -12.32
C MET A 177 -17.11 -27.76 -13.08
N PRO A 178 -17.34 -26.50 -13.48
CA PRO A 178 -16.29 -25.67 -14.04
C PRO A 178 -15.17 -25.46 -13.03
N ASP A 179 -13.95 -25.30 -13.54
CA ASP A 179 -12.82 -24.85 -12.73
C ASP A 179 -13.14 -23.50 -12.09
N HIS A 180 -12.68 -23.31 -10.86
CA HIS A 180 -12.69 -22.00 -10.23
C HIS A 180 -11.89 -21.03 -11.12
N SER A 181 -12.51 -19.91 -11.48
CA SER A 181 -11.87 -18.91 -12.36
C SER A 181 -11.87 -17.52 -11.72
N THR A 182 -12.59 -17.37 -10.62
CA THR A 182 -12.80 -16.09 -9.94
C THR A 182 -12.60 -16.25 -8.44
N GLY A 183 -11.50 -15.69 -7.93
CA GLY A 183 -11.21 -15.69 -6.51
C GLY A 183 -9.91 -16.42 -6.19
N SER A 184 -9.22 -15.91 -5.18
CA SER A 184 -8.04 -16.54 -4.59
C SER A 184 -8.07 -16.25 -3.09
N GLY A 185 -7.50 -17.15 -2.29
CA GLY A 185 -7.44 -17.01 -0.84
C GLY A 185 -8.02 -18.20 -0.10
N SER A 186 -8.29 -17.99 1.19
CA SER A 186 -8.81 -19.03 2.08
C SER A 186 -10.32 -19.21 1.91
N ILE A 187 -10.75 -20.45 1.76
CA ILE A 187 -12.18 -20.79 1.74
C ILE A 187 -12.72 -20.75 3.17
N ASN A 188 -13.71 -19.89 3.41
CA ASN A 188 -14.35 -19.80 4.72
C ASN A 188 -15.35 -20.94 4.95
N TYR A 189 -16.20 -21.22 3.96
CA TYR A 189 -17.16 -22.32 3.98
C TYR A 189 -17.60 -22.69 2.56
N VAL A 190 -18.22 -23.86 2.43
CA VAL A 190 -18.93 -24.31 1.23
C VAL A 190 -20.40 -24.49 1.58
N ARG A 191 -21.31 -24.01 0.72
CA ARG A 191 -22.75 -24.22 0.86
C ARG A 191 -23.28 -24.88 -0.40
N VAL A 192 -23.99 -25.99 -0.21
CA VAL A 192 -24.65 -26.74 -1.28
C VAL A 192 -26.14 -26.43 -1.25
N TYR A 193 -26.70 -26.14 -2.43
CA TYR A 193 -28.13 -25.95 -2.62
C TYR A 193 -28.68 -27.17 -3.36
N ALA A 194 -29.80 -27.69 -2.87
CA ALA A 194 -30.58 -28.72 -3.54
C ALA A 194 -32.05 -28.36 -3.40
N VAL A 195 -32.77 -28.35 -4.53
CA VAL A 195 -34.20 -28.10 -4.58
C VAL A 195 -34.88 -29.42 -4.90
N ALA A 196 -35.96 -29.73 -4.18
CA ALA A 196 -36.75 -30.92 -4.41
C ALA A 196 -38.22 -30.52 -4.51
N LYS A 197 -38.90 -31.07 -5.51
CA LYS A 197 -40.34 -30.90 -5.68
C LYS A 197 -41.08 -31.41 -4.46
N SER A 198 -41.91 -30.55 -3.86
CA SER A 198 -42.83 -30.96 -2.80
C SER A 198 -43.98 -31.76 -3.40
N ILE A 199 -44.12 -33.02 -3.01
CA ILE A 199 -45.30 -33.84 -3.31
C ILE A 199 -46.25 -33.77 -2.11
N THR A 200 -47.39 -33.10 -2.28
CA THR A 200 -48.50 -33.21 -1.33
C THR A 200 -48.99 -34.66 -1.35
N ALA A 201 -48.76 -35.39 -0.27
CA ALA A 201 -49.35 -36.72 -0.09
C ALA A 201 -50.88 -36.59 -0.13
N GLY A 202 -51.50 -37.19 -1.15
CA GLY A 202 -52.96 -37.31 -1.29
C GLY A 202 -53.54 -38.39 -0.40
#